data_AF-A0A661FXZ2-F1
#
_entry.id   AF-A0A661FXZ2-F1
#
_cell.length_a   1.000
_cell.length_b   1.000
_cell.length_c   1.000
_cell.angle_alpha   90.00
_cell.angle_beta   90.00
_cell.angle_gamma   90.00
#
_symmetry.space_group_name_H-M   'P 1'
#
loop_
_entity.id
_entity.type
_entity.pdbx_description
1 polymer ?
#
loop_
_entity_poly.entity_id
_entity_poly.type
_entity_poly.pdbx_seq_one_letter_code
_entity_poly.pdbx_strand_id
1 'polypeptide(L)'
;MQAQMDPQALARQIAAAFPNIDSSVVLKEPIIIVSAPRSGSNLLFEQLAGIPGFWTIGGESHAIFRAFPHLRAENPQFDSGSLGETHADAETAHLMRSCFLYLLRDARGRPYLDLPSGQMPSSICLLEKTPRNALNIPFLLKVFPDARFVYLHRQPRPAVASLIEAWTLGLQSGRFKTFQQLPDWDRPGWCFLLPPGWREMRGKSLAEIAAFQWSASNRIIIEELASLPMERWTSVTYESLVADPQSVLTDICRFAKLDPGQLQVRSGALPLSRTTITPPSADKWRKYETEIERLYPSLADSTRLIERFCSANIEEDQPG
;
A
#
# COMPACT_ATOMS: atom_id res chain seq x y z
N MET A 1 -11.33 17.22 -16.19
CA MET A 1 -12.15 16.01 -16.39
C MET A 1 -11.21 14.91 -16.87
N GLN A 2 -10.64 14.10 -15.97
CA GLN A 2 -9.86 12.93 -16.41
C GLN A 2 -10.84 11.97 -17.07
N ALA A 3 -10.57 11.56 -18.31
CA ALA A 3 -11.37 10.53 -18.97
C ALA A 3 -11.47 9.32 -18.03
N GLN A 4 -12.70 8.91 -17.72
CA GLN A 4 -12.92 7.74 -16.88
C GLN A 4 -12.40 6.53 -17.65
N MET A 5 -11.40 5.84 -17.08
CA MET A 5 -10.86 4.62 -17.65
C MET A 5 -11.98 3.58 -17.75
N ASP A 6 -12.25 3.08 -18.95
CA ASP A 6 -13.15 1.95 -19.19
C ASP A 6 -12.30 0.67 -19.27
N PRO A 7 -12.33 -0.21 -18.25
CA PRO A 7 -11.49 -1.40 -18.22
C PRO A 7 -11.79 -2.38 -19.37
N GLN A 8 -13.06 -2.50 -19.78
CA GLN A 8 -13.46 -3.43 -20.84
C GLN A 8 -13.02 -2.95 -22.22
N ALA A 9 -13.20 -1.66 -22.50
CA ALA A 9 -12.67 -1.08 -23.73
C ALA A 9 -11.14 -1.20 -23.79
N LEU A 10 -10.47 -0.94 -22.68
CA LEU A 10 -9.02 -1.04 -22.58
C LEU A 10 -8.51 -2.48 -22.78
N ALA A 11 -9.11 -3.46 -22.12
CA ALA A 11 -8.72 -4.87 -22.27
C ALA A 11 -8.89 -5.33 -23.73
N ARG A 12 -9.98 -4.94 -24.41
CA ARG A 12 -10.19 -5.21 -25.84
C ARG A 12 -9.13 -4.56 -26.73
N GLN A 13 -8.75 -3.31 -26.44
CA GLN A 13 -7.70 -2.61 -27.18
C GLN A 13 -6.34 -3.30 -27.03
N ILE A 14 -5.98 -3.70 -25.81
CA ILE A 14 -4.73 -4.43 -25.55
C ILE A 14 -4.75 -5.77 -26.28
N ALA A 15 -5.82 -6.55 -26.18
CA ALA A 15 -5.92 -7.85 -26.85
C ALA A 15 -5.82 -7.74 -28.38
N ALA A 16 -6.40 -6.68 -28.97
CA ALA A 16 -6.32 -6.44 -30.41
C ALA A 16 -4.93 -6.00 -30.88
N ALA A 17 -4.28 -5.10 -30.14
CA ALA A 17 -2.96 -4.57 -30.49
C ALA A 17 -1.80 -5.53 -30.13
N PHE A 18 -1.99 -6.35 -29.09
CA PHE A 18 -0.97 -7.21 -28.51
C PHE A 18 -1.51 -8.62 -28.23
N PRO A 19 -1.90 -9.39 -29.27
CA PRO A 19 -2.59 -10.67 -29.11
C PRO A 19 -1.77 -11.75 -28.38
N ASN A 20 -0.45 -11.59 -28.30
CA ASN A 20 0.45 -12.54 -27.64
C ASN A 20 0.79 -12.16 -26.19
N ILE A 21 0.23 -11.05 -25.67
CA ILE A 21 0.50 -10.60 -24.29
C ILE A 21 -0.57 -11.15 -23.36
N ASP A 22 -0.15 -11.99 -22.42
CA ASP A 22 -0.98 -12.37 -21.28
C ASP A 22 -0.58 -11.55 -20.04
N SER A 23 -1.49 -10.67 -19.60
CA SER A 23 -1.28 -9.84 -18.41
C SER A 23 -1.02 -10.64 -17.13
N SER A 24 -1.52 -11.87 -17.01
CA SER A 24 -1.28 -12.73 -15.84
C SER A 24 0.15 -13.28 -15.81
N VAL A 25 0.76 -13.47 -16.98
CA VAL A 25 2.15 -13.90 -17.12
C VAL A 25 3.10 -12.72 -16.98
N VAL A 26 2.77 -11.58 -17.61
CA VAL A 26 3.61 -10.37 -17.53
C VAL A 26 3.70 -9.88 -16.09
N LEU A 27 2.56 -9.79 -15.39
CA LEU A 27 2.47 -9.27 -14.02
C LEU A 27 2.64 -10.38 -12.96
N LYS A 28 3.45 -11.40 -13.25
CA LYS A 28 3.72 -12.50 -12.32
C LYS A 28 4.53 -12.02 -11.12
N GLU A 29 4.22 -12.53 -9.93
CA GLU A 29 4.92 -12.22 -8.66
C GLU A 29 5.11 -10.71 -8.36
N PRO A 30 4.05 -9.88 -8.36
CA PRO A 30 4.19 -8.46 -8.02
C PRO A 30 4.66 -8.29 -6.58
N ILE A 31 5.44 -7.23 -6.33
CA ILE A 31 5.79 -6.74 -5.00
C ILE A 31 4.78 -5.67 -4.58
N ILE A 32 3.99 -5.99 -3.56
CA ILE A 32 2.95 -5.10 -3.04
C ILE A 32 3.34 -4.61 -1.66
N ILE A 33 3.47 -3.29 -1.50
CA ILE A 33 3.74 -2.68 -0.20
C ILE A 33 2.42 -2.53 0.57
N VAL A 34 2.34 -3.13 1.75
CA VAL A 34 1.23 -2.99 2.70
C VAL A 34 1.70 -2.28 3.96
N SER A 35 0.90 -1.35 4.48
CA SER A 35 1.26 -0.53 5.64
C SER A 35 0.03 0.18 6.18
N ALA A 36 -0.03 0.42 7.49
CA ALA A 36 -0.93 1.45 8.03
C ALA A 36 -0.62 2.81 7.36
N PRO A 37 -1.63 3.65 7.04
CA PRO A 37 -1.38 4.95 6.42
C PRO A 37 -0.46 5.79 7.31
N ARG A 38 0.35 6.65 6.66
CA ARG A 38 1.33 7.52 7.33
C ARG A 38 2.53 6.80 7.98
N SER A 39 2.76 5.55 7.61
CA SER A 39 3.94 4.77 8.02
C SER A 39 5.14 4.87 7.07
N GLY A 40 5.08 5.72 6.04
CA GLY A 40 6.21 5.96 5.12
C GLY A 40 6.19 5.15 3.83
N SER A 41 5.08 4.49 3.48
CA SER A 41 5.02 3.65 2.27
C SER A 41 5.20 4.41 0.95
N ASN A 42 4.87 5.71 0.90
CA ASN A 42 5.24 6.55 -0.25
C ASN A 42 6.75 6.75 -0.37
N LEU A 43 7.45 6.94 0.75
CA LEU A 43 8.91 7.08 0.75
C LEU A 43 9.56 5.80 0.21
N LEU A 44 9.17 4.65 0.76
CA LEU A 44 9.67 3.34 0.31
C LEU A 44 9.39 3.10 -1.17
N PHE A 45 8.13 3.31 -1.60
CA PHE A 45 7.73 3.15 -3.00
C PHE A 45 8.56 4.02 -3.94
N GLU A 46 8.76 5.30 -3.59
CA GLU A 46 9.51 6.23 -4.44
C GLU A 46 11.00 5.86 -4.56
N GLN A 47 11.59 5.27 -3.52
CA GLN A 47 12.96 4.75 -3.61
C GLN A 47 13.03 3.52 -4.51
N LEU A 48 12.16 2.54 -4.31
CA LEU A 48 12.14 1.29 -5.09
C LEU A 48 11.77 1.53 -6.55
N ALA A 49 10.85 2.45 -6.85
CA ALA A 49 10.41 2.77 -8.20
C ALA A 49 11.54 3.34 -9.09
N GLY A 50 12.60 3.89 -8.48
CA GLY A 50 13.78 4.38 -9.19
C GLY A 50 14.81 3.30 -9.53
N ILE A 51 14.66 2.08 -9.01
CA ILE A 51 15.61 0.98 -9.22
C ILE A 51 15.24 0.25 -10.51
N PRO A 52 16.19 0.07 -11.45
CA PRO A 52 15.94 -0.73 -12.64
C PRO A 52 15.46 -2.15 -12.30
N GLY A 53 14.46 -2.63 -13.03
CA GLY A 53 13.84 -3.94 -12.79
C GLY A 53 12.45 -3.83 -12.15
N PHE A 54 12.21 -2.81 -11.31
CA PHE A 54 10.85 -2.50 -10.88
C PHE A 54 10.07 -1.76 -11.96
N TRP A 55 8.81 -2.15 -12.10
CA TRP A 55 7.83 -1.52 -12.97
C TRP A 55 6.64 -1.06 -12.14
N THR A 56 6.13 0.15 -12.39
CA THR A 56 5.07 0.73 -11.56
C THR A 56 4.07 1.50 -12.42
N ILE A 57 2.92 1.86 -11.87
CA ILE A 57 1.99 2.80 -12.51
C ILE A 57 2.27 4.28 -12.14
N GLY A 58 3.44 4.56 -11.55
CA GLY A 58 3.89 5.88 -11.10
C GLY A 58 3.39 6.32 -9.72
N GLY A 59 2.39 5.65 -9.15
CA GLY A 59 1.81 5.99 -7.85
C GLY A 59 0.69 5.05 -7.41
N GLU A 60 -0.26 5.59 -6.64
CA GLU A 60 -1.39 4.83 -6.08
C GLU A 60 -2.41 4.44 -7.15
N SER A 61 -2.90 3.20 -7.10
CA SER A 61 -3.86 2.60 -8.05
C SER A 61 -5.31 3.06 -7.85
N HIS A 62 -5.53 4.21 -7.18
CA HIS A 62 -6.85 4.77 -6.94
C HIS A 62 -7.66 4.99 -8.22
N ALA A 63 -7.03 5.31 -9.35
CA ALA A 63 -7.71 5.46 -10.63
C ALA A 63 -8.23 4.12 -11.17
N ILE A 64 -7.46 3.04 -10.99
CA ILE A 64 -7.87 1.68 -11.37
C ILE A 64 -9.08 1.27 -10.52
N PHE A 65 -9.00 1.38 -9.20
CA PHE A 65 -10.13 1.00 -8.32
C PHE A 65 -11.41 1.80 -8.60
N ARG A 66 -11.31 3.10 -8.95
CA ARG A 66 -12.48 3.91 -9.31
C ARG A 66 -13.17 3.46 -10.60
N ALA A 67 -12.48 2.72 -11.47
CA ALA A 67 -13.07 2.16 -12.68
C ALA A 67 -14.01 0.97 -12.39
N PHE A 68 -14.02 0.45 -11.15
CA PHE A 68 -14.84 -0.68 -10.71
C PHE A 68 -15.76 -0.24 -9.55
N PRO A 69 -17.00 0.21 -9.84
CA PRO A 69 -17.91 0.71 -8.80
C PRO A 69 -18.20 -0.28 -7.67
N HIS A 70 -18.24 -1.58 -7.97
CA HIS A 70 -18.46 -2.65 -6.98
C HIS A 70 -17.29 -2.85 -6.02
N LEU A 71 -16.09 -2.33 -6.33
CA LEU A 71 -14.90 -2.42 -5.48
C LEU A 71 -14.76 -1.25 -4.50
N ARG A 72 -15.79 -0.40 -4.39
CA ARG A 72 -15.76 0.80 -3.55
C ARG A 72 -15.68 0.46 -2.05
N ALA A 73 -16.38 -0.59 -1.62
CA ALA A 73 -16.48 -1.03 -0.23
C ALA A 73 -16.83 -2.52 -0.20
N GLU A 74 -16.78 -3.13 0.99
CA GLU A 74 -17.14 -4.54 1.22
C GLU A 74 -18.60 -4.83 0.86
N ASN A 75 -19.49 -3.88 1.11
CA ASN A 75 -20.91 -4.02 0.84
C ASN A 75 -21.59 -2.64 0.65
N PRO A 76 -22.83 -2.59 0.15
CA PRO A 76 -23.57 -1.33 -0.03
C PRO A 76 -23.79 -0.52 1.25
N GLN A 77 -23.74 -1.18 2.42
CA GLN A 77 -23.91 -0.56 3.73
C GLN A 77 -22.63 0.14 4.22
N PHE A 78 -21.49 -0.07 3.55
CA PHE A 78 -20.18 0.41 3.97
C PHE A 78 -19.74 -0.13 5.34
N ASP A 79 -19.90 -1.43 5.60
CA ASP A 79 -19.38 -2.01 6.86
C ASP A 79 -17.86 -1.93 6.96
N SER A 80 -17.17 -2.02 5.82
CA SER A 80 -15.75 -1.76 5.67
C SER A 80 -15.40 -1.29 4.26
N GLY A 81 -14.22 -0.70 4.09
CA GLY A 81 -13.53 -0.53 2.81
C GLY A 81 -12.71 -1.75 2.39
N SER A 82 -12.77 -2.84 3.18
CA SER A 82 -12.10 -4.10 2.91
C SER A 82 -12.71 -4.81 1.70
N LEU A 83 -11.90 -5.57 0.98
CA LEU A 83 -12.31 -6.44 -0.12
C LEU A 83 -11.70 -7.82 0.11
N GLY A 84 -12.56 -8.84 0.11
CA GLY A 84 -12.17 -10.24 0.10
C GLY A 84 -12.20 -10.88 -1.30
N GLU A 85 -11.98 -12.19 -1.33
CA GLU A 85 -11.90 -12.97 -2.57
C GLU A 85 -13.14 -12.88 -3.47
N THR A 86 -14.33 -12.75 -2.88
CA THR A 86 -15.61 -12.67 -3.60
C THR A 86 -15.74 -11.42 -4.48
N HIS A 87 -14.91 -10.39 -4.24
CA HIS A 87 -14.91 -9.17 -5.02
C HIS A 87 -14.01 -9.26 -6.27
N ALA A 88 -13.17 -10.29 -6.37
CA ALA A 88 -12.21 -10.49 -7.46
C ALA A 88 -12.54 -11.74 -8.28
N ASP A 89 -13.71 -11.73 -8.94
CA ASP A 89 -14.02 -12.74 -9.95
C ASP A 89 -13.03 -12.70 -11.14
N ALA A 90 -13.10 -13.71 -12.00
CA ALA A 90 -12.15 -13.87 -13.10
C ALA A 90 -12.14 -12.68 -14.07
N GLU A 91 -13.31 -12.09 -14.34
CA GLU A 91 -13.43 -10.91 -15.21
C GLU A 91 -12.79 -9.69 -14.54
N THR A 92 -13.17 -9.38 -13.30
CA THR A 92 -12.62 -8.27 -12.52
C THR A 92 -11.10 -8.37 -12.42
N ALA A 93 -10.57 -9.55 -12.11
CA ALA A 93 -9.14 -9.79 -12.02
C ALA A 93 -8.43 -9.56 -13.38
N HIS A 94 -8.99 -10.07 -14.49
CA HIS A 94 -8.45 -9.85 -15.83
C HIS A 94 -8.47 -8.37 -16.24
N LEU A 95 -9.58 -7.67 -16.00
CA LEU A 95 -9.74 -6.26 -16.33
C LEU A 95 -8.79 -5.39 -15.49
N MET A 96 -8.64 -5.67 -14.20
CA MET A 96 -7.69 -4.96 -13.34
C MET A 96 -6.24 -5.14 -13.81
N ARG A 97 -5.82 -6.38 -14.12
CA ARG A 97 -4.48 -6.64 -14.67
C ARG A 97 -4.26 -5.89 -15.99
N SER A 98 -5.29 -5.79 -16.83
CA SER A 98 -5.25 -5.00 -18.07
C SER A 98 -5.05 -3.51 -17.81
N CYS A 99 -5.74 -2.94 -16.81
CA CYS A 99 -5.52 -1.56 -16.37
C CYS A 99 -4.10 -1.32 -15.85
N PHE A 100 -3.55 -2.26 -15.06
CA PHE A 100 -2.16 -2.19 -14.60
C PHE A 100 -1.18 -2.23 -15.76
N LEU A 101 -1.34 -3.18 -16.68
CA LEU A 101 -0.49 -3.35 -17.86
C LEU A 101 -0.46 -2.08 -18.73
N TYR A 102 -1.60 -1.43 -18.94
CA TYR A 102 -1.69 -0.19 -19.70
C TYR A 102 -0.93 0.98 -19.05
N LEU A 103 -1.04 1.11 -17.73
CA LEU A 103 -0.40 2.18 -16.96
C LEU A 103 1.05 1.88 -16.59
N LEU A 104 1.53 0.67 -16.87
CA LEU A 104 2.84 0.19 -16.43
C LEU A 104 3.99 0.98 -17.07
N ARG A 105 4.94 1.43 -16.25
CA ARG A 105 6.14 2.19 -16.63
C ARG A 105 7.39 1.59 -15.99
N ASP A 106 8.52 1.62 -16.71
CA ASP A 106 9.83 1.30 -16.13
C ASP A 106 10.35 2.43 -15.24
N ALA A 107 11.50 2.22 -14.58
CA ALA A 107 12.16 3.23 -13.74
C ALA A 107 12.53 4.54 -14.48
N ARG A 108 12.51 4.55 -15.82
CA ARG A 108 12.75 5.73 -16.67
C ARG A 108 11.44 6.38 -17.16
N GLY A 109 10.30 5.86 -16.73
CA GLY A 109 8.97 6.35 -17.12
C GLY A 109 8.50 5.87 -18.49
N ARG A 110 9.17 4.91 -19.13
CA ARG A 110 8.77 4.40 -20.45
C ARG A 110 7.59 3.42 -20.32
N PRO A 111 6.51 3.57 -21.10
CA PRO A 111 5.40 2.63 -21.10
C PRO A 111 5.79 1.23 -21.57
N TYR A 112 5.28 0.20 -20.87
CA TYR A 112 5.51 -1.18 -21.26
C TYR A 112 4.98 -1.47 -22.68
N LEU A 113 3.76 -1.00 -22.97
CA LEU A 113 3.12 -1.19 -24.28
C LEU A 113 3.74 -0.34 -25.42
N ASP A 114 4.65 0.59 -25.10
CA ASP A 114 5.39 1.37 -26.10
C ASP A 114 6.74 0.72 -26.45
N LEU A 115 7.12 -0.38 -25.77
CA LEU A 115 8.31 -1.12 -26.10
C LEU A 115 8.15 -1.84 -27.45
N PRO A 116 9.20 -1.91 -28.28
CA PRO A 116 9.20 -2.75 -29.48
C PRO A 116 8.93 -4.21 -29.11
N SER A 117 8.12 -4.94 -29.89
CA SER A 117 7.68 -6.30 -29.56
C SER A 117 8.83 -7.28 -29.24
N GLY A 118 10.00 -7.13 -29.87
CA GLY A 118 11.19 -7.95 -29.60
C GLY A 118 11.98 -7.57 -28.34
N GLN A 119 11.60 -6.50 -27.64
CA GLN A 119 12.24 -5.99 -26.42
C GLN A 119 11.30 -6.02 -25.21
N MET A 120 10.05 -6.48 -25.39
CA MET A 120 9.08 -6.61 -24.30
C MET A 120 9.49 -7.79 -23.41
N PRO A 121 9.82 -7.56 -22.13
CA PRO A 121 10.12 -8.66 -21.23
C PRO A 121 8.85 -9.51 -21.02
N SER A 122 9.01 -10.83 -21.00
CA SER A 122 7.91 -11.79 -20.82
C SER A 122 7.29 -11.74 -19.42
N SER A 123 8.06 -11.31 -18.42
CA SER A 123 7.62 -11.08 -17.05
C SER A 123 8.36 -9.87 -16.49
N ILE A 124 7.71 -9.12 -15.60
CA ILE A 124 8.26 -7.96 -14.92
C ILE A 124 8.01 -8.02 -13.42
N CYS A 125 8.78 -7.28 -12.63
CA CYS A 125 8.51 -7.11 -11.20
C CYS A 125 7.62 -5.87 -10.99
N LEU A 126 6.31 -6.06 -10.90
CA LEU A 126 5.36 -4.96 -10.64
C LEU A 126 5.52 -4.53 -9.18
N LEU A 127 5.89 -3.28 -8.95
CA LEU A 127 5.85 -2.65 -7.65
C LEU A 127 4.55 -1.85 -7.52
N GLU A 128 3.72 -2.23 -6.56
CA GLU A 128 2.45 -1.58 -6.29
C GLU A 128 2.36 -1.13 -4.83
N LYS A 129 1.82 0.06 -4.62
CA LYS A 129 1.51 0.57 -3.28
C LYS A 129 0.29 1.46 -3.34
N THR A 130 -0.77 1.03 -2.66
CA THR A 130 -1.94 1.85 -2.38
C THR A 130 -2.38 1.64 -0.95
N PRO A 131 -2.72 2.69 -0.17
CA PRO A 131 -3.06 2.54 1.24
C PRO A 131 -4.11 1.44 1.50
N ARG A 132 -5.12 1.32 0.62
CA ARG A 132 -6.22 0.35 0.74
C ARG A 132 -5.77 -1.11 0.76
N ASN A 133 -4.58 -1.42 0.25
CA ASN A 133 -4.06 -2.79 0.23
C ASN A 133 -3.88 -3.38 1.62
N ALA A 134 -3.69 -2.53 2.63
CA ALA A 134 -3.62 -2.94 4.03
C ALA A 134 -4.86 -3.73 4.49
N LEU A 135 -6.00 -3.57 3.82
CA LEU A 135 -7.26 -4.26 4.14
C LEU A 135 -7.60 -5.40 3.17
N ASN A 136 -6.82 -5.58 2.10
CA ASN A 136 -7.31 -6.25 0.88
C ASN A 136 -6.37 -7.34 0.37
N ILE A 137 -5.56 -7.94 1.24
CA ILE A 137 -4.60 -9.00 0.84
C ILE A 137 -5.32 -10.18 0.14
N PRO A 138 -6.43 -10.73 0.65
CA PRO A 138 -7.16 -11.82 -0.04
C PRO A 138 -7.65 -11.43 -1.44
N PHE A 139 -8.20 -10.22 -1.59
CA PHE A 139 -8.59 -9.70 -2.89
C PHE A 139 -7.40 -9.59 -3.84
N LEU A 140 -6.27 -9.06 -3.37
CA LEU A 140 -5.06 -8.91 -4.17
C LEU A 140 -4.49 -10.27 -4.61
N LEU A 141 -4.61 -11.31 -3.79
CA LEU A 141 -4.21 -12.67 -4.15
C LEU A 141 -5.10 -13.28 -5.24
N LYS A 142 -6.37 -12.88 -5.37
CA LYS A 142 -7.19 -13.29 -6.53
C LYS A 142 -6.79 -12.55 -7.80
N VAL A 143 -6.42 -11.26 -7.69
CA VAL A 143 -5.95 -10.47 -8.84
C VAL A 143 -4.54 -10.88 -9.26
N PHE A 144 -3.68 -11.22 -8.30
CA PHE A 144 -2.28 -11.60 -8.47
C PHE A 144 -1.94 -12.81 -7.58
N PRO A 145 -2.19 -14.05 -8.07
CA PRO A 145 -2.02 -15.27 -7.28
C PRO A 145 -0.63 -15.46 -6.65
N ASP A 146 0.40 -14.94 -7.33
CA ASP A 146 1.78 -15.07 -6.91
C ASP A 146 2.34 -13.83 -6.19
N ALA A 147 1.49 -12.85 -5.83
CA ALA A 147 1.91 -11.61 -5.17
C ALA A 147 2.75 -11.82 -3.90
N ARG A 148 3.81 -11.04 -3.75
CA ARG A 148 4.64 -11.03 -2.55
C ARG A 148 4.52 -9.67 -1.87
N PHE A 149 4.57 -9.66 -0.54
CA PHE A 149 4.23 -8.48 0.24
C PHE A 149 5.41 -7.93 1.02
N VAL A 150 5.61 -6.61 0.93
CA VAL A 150 6.52 -5.89 1.83
C VAL A 150 5.68 -5.19 2.87
N TYR A 151 5.70 -5.70 4.10
CA TYR A 151 5.00 -5.11 5.23
C TYR A 151 5.86 -4.00 5.85
N LEU A 152 5.47 -2.74 5.59
CA LEU A 152 6.10 -1.59 6.23
C LEU A 152 5.31 -1.16 7.46
N HIS A 153 5.95 -1.21 8.63
CA HIS A 153 5.39 -0.72 9.88
C HIS A 153 6.23 0.39 10.51
N ARG A 154 5.62 1.15 11.42
CA ARG A 154 6.22 2.34 12.05
C ARG A 154 5.76 2.44 13.50
N GLN A 155 6.62 3.01 14.36
CA GLN A 155 6.28 3.27 15.75
C GLN A 155 4.99 4.10 15.89
N PRO A 156 4.14 3.80 16.89
CA PRO A 156 2.77 4.33 16.97
C PRO A 156 2.73 5.84 17.17
N ARG A 157 3.56 6.40 18.06
CA ARG A 157 3.57 7.84 18.36
C ARG A 157 3.71 8.72 17.10
N PRO A 158 4.78 8.59 16.29
CA PRO A 158 4.93 9.40 15.09
C PRO A 158 3.90 9.09 14.00
N ALA A 159 3.44 7.83 13.89
CA ALA A 159 2.44 7.44 12.91
C ALA A 159 1.06 8.05 13.21
N VAL A 160 0.58 7.89 14.46
CA VAL A 160 -0.69 8.43 14.95
C VAL A 160 -0.69 9.96 14.91
N ALA A 161 0.39 10.62 15.34
CA ALA A 161 0.50 12.08 15.20
C ALA A 161 0.38 12.53 13.74
N SER A 162 1.02 11.83 12.80
CA SER A 162 0.88 12.16 11.38
C SER A 162 -0.51 11.89 10.84
N LEU A 163 -1.23 10.89 11.36
CA LEU A 163 -2.63 10.62 11.01
C LEU A 163 -3.54 11.75 11.50
N ILE A 164 -3.36 12.23 12.74
CA ILE A 164 -4.14 13.35 13.30
C ILE A 164 -3.98 14.60 12.42
N GLU A 165 -2.75 14.96 12.06
CA GLU A 165 -2.49 16.11 11.18
C GLU A 165 -3.14 15.94 9.80
N ALA A 166 -3.05 14.74 9.24
CA ALA A 166 -3.55 14.49 7.90
C ALA A 166 -5.09 14.44 7.87
N TRP A 167 -5.73 13.94 8.93
CA TRP A 167 -7.18 14.08 9.15
C TRP A 167 -7.59 15.54 9.28
N THR A 168 -6.86 16.32 10.08
CA THR A 168 -7.11 17.76 10.24
C THR A 168 -7.06 18.48 8.89
N LEU A 169 -6.01 18.25 8.10
CA LEU A 169 -5.88 18.80 6.77
C LEU A 169 -6.99 18.30 5.84
N GLY A 170 -7.39 17.04 5.96
CA GLY A 170 -8.45 16.46 5.14
C GLY A 170 -9.81 17.04 5.43
N LEU A 171 -10.15 17.31 6.69
CA LEU A 171 -11.39 18.00 7.06
C LEU A 171 -11.43 19.42 6.50
N GLN A 172 -10.29 20.13 6.46
CA GLN A 172 -10.18 21.50 5.97
C GLN A 172 -10.18 21.61 4.44
N SER A 173 -9.50 20.70 3.74
CA SER A 173 -9.19 20.84 2.30
C SER A 173 -9.80 19.76 1.40
N GLY A 174 -10.33 18.68 1.99
CA GLY A 174 -10.73 17.49 1.24
C GLY A 174 -9.58 16.55 0.88
N ARG A 175 -8.31 16.94 1.12
CA ARG A 175 -7.15 16.06 0.89
C ARG A 175 -7.26 14.80 1.73
N PHE A 176 -6.93 13.64 1.17
CA PHE A 176 -7.05 12.33 1.85
C PHE A 176 -8.46 11.86 2.19
N LYS A 177 -9.54 12.63 1.91
CA LYS A 177 -10.90 12.12 2.03
C LYS A 177 -11.12 11.00 1.01
N THR A 178 -11.41 9.81 1.51
CA THR A 178 -11.67 8.62 0.69
C THR A 178 -13.17 8.37 0.53
N PHE A 179 -13.94 8.64 1.59
CA PHE A 179 -15.39 8.52 1.57
C PHE A 179 -16.02 9.88 1.89
N GLN A 180 -16.70 10.47 0.91
CA GLN A 180 -17.33 11.79 1.07
C GLN A 180 -18.61 11.72 1.90
N GLN A 181 -19.38 10.64 1.73
CA GLN A 181 -20.62 10.38 2.44
C GLN A 181 -20.56 8.95 2.96
N LEU A 182 -20.75 8.81 4.27
CA LEU A 182 -20.90 7.54 4.95
C LEU A 182 -22.19 7.60 5.77
N PRO A 183 -22.94 6.49 5.88
CA PRO A 183 -24.17 6.46 6.68
C PRO A 183 -23.89 6.88 8.13
N ASP A 184 -24.69 7.83 8.64
CA ASP A 184 -24.66 8.31 10.02
C ASP A 184 -23.30 8.83 10.52
N TRP A 185 -22.42 9.26 9.61
CA TRP A 185 -21.12 9.83 9.98
C TRP A 185 -21.23 11.30 10.40
N ASP A 186 -20.55 11.67 11.48
CA ASP A 186 -20.68 12.96 12.18
C ASP A 186 -19.80 14.09 11.59
N ARG A 187 -19.08 13.84 10.50
CA ARG A 187 -18.14 14.80 9.89
C ARG A 187 -18.32 14.88 8.37
N PRO A 188 -17.80 15.94 7.72
CA PRO A 188 -17.90 16.16 6.26
C PRO A 188 -17.17 15.14 5.35
N GLY A 189 -16.80 13.97 5.87
CA GLY A 189 -16.11 12.91 5.15
C GLY A 189 -15.15 12.13 6.05
N TRP A 190 -14.72 10.99 5.53
CA TRP A 190 -13.78 10.08 6.18
C TRP A 190 -12.47 10.02 5.38
N CYS A 191 -11.33 10.13 6.09
CA CYS A 191 -10.01 10.08 5.48
C CYS A 191 -9.39 8.69 5.59
N PHE A 192 -8.60 8.31 4.57
CA PHE A 192 -7.85 7.06 4.53
C PHE A 192 -8.72 5.79 4.51
N LEU A 193 -8.31 4.76 5.25
CA LEU A 193 -8.89 3.42 5.26
C LEU A 193 -10.17 3.40 6.06
N LEU A 194 -11.10 2.52 5.70
CA LEU A 194 -12.34 2.30 6.42
C LEU A 194 -12.32 0.88 7.04
N PRO A 195 -11.50 0.60 8.08
CA PRO A 195 -11.46 -0.72 8.70
C PRO A 195 -12.84 -1.13 9.27
N PRO A 196 -13.11 -2.44 9.41
CA PRO A 196 -14.30 -2.91 10.12
C PRO A 196 -14.40 -2.28 11.51
N GLY A 197 -15.62 -1.92 11.93
CA GLY A 197 -15.87 -1.25 13.21
C GLY A 197 -15.77 0.29 13.18
N TRP A 198 -15.52 0.91 12.02
CA TRP A 198 -15.36 2.36 11.90
C TRP A 198 -16.53 3.19 12.46
N ARG A 199 -17.76 2.64 12.49
CA ARG A 199 -18.94 3.34 13.01
C ARG A 199 -18.83 3.67 14.50
N GLU A 200 -18.07 2.90 15.26
CA GLU A 200 -17.79 3.16 16.68
C GLU A 200 -16.97 4.45 16.87
N MET A 201 -16.34 4.96 15.82
CA MET A 201 -15.56 6.18 15.85
C MET A 201 -16.41 7.46 15.75
N ARG A 202 -17.73 7.32 15.61
CA ARG A 202 -18.66 8.45 15.65
C ARG A 202 -18.57 9.14 17.02
N GLY A 203 -18.43 10.46 17.02
CA GLY A 203 -18.25 11.26 18.23
C GLY A 203 -16.86 11.18 18.87
N LYS A 204 -15.96 10.31 18.37
CA LYS A 204 -14.60 10.13 18.92
C LYS A 204 -13.64 11.20 18.44
N SER A 205 -12.61 11.52 19.23
CA SER A 205 -11.58 12.49 18.84
C SER A 205 -10.78 12.04 17.60
N LEU A 206 -10.10 12.97 16.93
CA LEU A 206 -9.19 12.61 15.83
C LEU A 206 -8.05 11.71 16.28
N ALA A 207 -7.61 11.82 17.54
CA ALA A 207 -6.60 10.94 18.12
C ALA A 207 -7.12 9.50 18.26
N GLU A 208 -8.35 9.32 18.75
CA GLU A 208 -9.00 8.00 18.81
C GLU A 208 -9.19 7.39 17.42
N ILE A 209 -9.66 8.18 16.44
CA ILE A 209 -9.82 7.73 15.04
C ILE A 209 -8.47 7.30 14.44
N ALA A 210 -7.43 8.12 14.63
CA ALA A 210 -6.09 7.84 14.13
C ALA A 210 -5.49 6.58 14.77
N ALA A 211 -5.64 6.41 16.09
CA ALA A 211 -5.21 5.21 16.80
C ALA A 211 -5.97 3.96 16.33
N PHE A 212 -7.29 4.06 16.20
CA PHE A 212 -8.13 2.99 15.64
C PHE A 212 -7.65 2.57 14.24
N GLN A 213 -7.47 3.53 13.34
CA GLN A 213 -7.01 3.23 11.99
C GLN A 213 -5.62 2.58 11.98
N TRP A 214 -4.68 3.08 12.79
CA TRP A 214 -3.34 2.51 12.86
C TRP A 214 -3.36 1.08 13.40
N SER A 215 -4.01 0.84 14.53
CA SER A 215 -4.10 -0.50 15.15
C SER A 215 -4.86 -1.49 14.27
N ALA A 216 -6.03 -1.12 13.74
CA ALA A 216 -6.84 -2.01 12.91
C ALA A 216 -6.13 -2.38 11.61
N SER A 217 -5.42 -1.43 10.97
CA SER A 217 -4.68 -1.70 9.74
C SER A 217 -3.54 -2.69 9.96
N ASN A 218 -2.72 -2.48 11.00
CA ASN A 218 -1.60 -3.38 11.27
C ASN A 218 -2.09 -4.77 11.70
N ARG A 219 -3.15 -4.84 12.50
CA ARG A 219 -3.75 -6.12 12.90
C ARG A 219 -4.25 -6.91 11.70
N ILE A 220 -4.99 -6.28 10.79
CA ILE A 220 -5.49 -6.95 9.57
C ILE A 220 -4.33 -7.40 8.68
N ILE A 221 -3.30 -6.57 8.48
CA ILE A 221 -2.11 -6.98 7.72
C ILE A 221 -1.48 -8.24 8.34
N ILE A 222 -1.29 -8.27 9.66
CA ILE A 222 -0.69 -9.41 10.37
C ILE A 222 -1.56 -10.67 10.21
N GLU A 223 -2.86 -10.55 10.47
CA GLU A 223 -3.81 -11.67 10.36
C GLU A 223 -3.79 -12.29 8.96
N GLU A 224 -3.76 -11.45 7.91
CA GLU A 224 -3.74 -11.91 6.53
C GLU A 224 -2.38 -12.47 6.11
N LEU A 225 -1.27 -11.82 6.49
CA LEU A 225 0.08 -12.32 6.18
C LEU A 225 0.40 -13.63 6.90
N ALA A 226 -0.14 -13.84 8.10
CA ALA A 226 0.02 -15.09 8.85
C ALA A 226 -0.58 -16.32 8.12
N SER A 227 -1.49 -16.09 7.16
CA SER A 227 -2.05 -17.16 6.32
C SER A 227 -1.14 -17.56 5.15
N LEU A 228 -0.07 -16.79 4.89
CA LEU A 228 0.82 -16.96 3.75
C LEU A 228 2.12 -17.67 4.14
N PRO A 229 2.71 -18.46 3.21
CA PRO A 229 4.07 -18.94 3.37
C PRO A 229 5.07 -17.79 3.56
N MET A 230 6.12 -18.01 4.36
CA MET A 230 7.09 -16.96 4.71
C MET A 230 7.79 -16.35 3.48
N GLU A 231 8.03 -17.13 2.42
CA GLU A 231 8.65 -16.61 1.20
C GLU A 231 7.79 -15.57 0.46
N ARG A 232 6.50 -15.49 0.80
CA ARG A 232 5.53 -14.57 0.20
C ARG A 232 5.51 -13.21 0.85
N TRP A 233 6.25 -12.98 1.94
CA TRP A 233 6.30 -11.66 2.54
C TRP A 233 7.60 -11.38 3.30
N THR A 234 7.87 -10.10 3.54
CA THR A 234 8.96 -9.64 4.42
C THR A 234 8.52 -8.38 5.15
N SER A 235 9.13 -8.07 6.29
CA SER A 235 8.81 -6.88 7.08
C SER A 235 9.95 -5.87 7.11
N VAL A 236 9.60 -4.59 7.09
CA VAL A 236 10.53 -3.46 7.20
C VAL A 236 9.97 -2.45 8.18
N THR A 237 10.85 -1.87 9.00
CA THR A 237 10.48 -0.73 9.86
C THR A 237 10.76 0.58 9.13
N TYR A 238 9.92 1.59 9.33
CA TYR A 238 10.21 2.93 8.85
C TYR A 238 11.53 3.46 9.42
N GLU A 239 11.81 3.13 10.69
CA GLU A 239 13.00 3.53 11.40
C GLU A 239 14.27 2.97 10.75
N SER A 240 14.28 1.69 10.36
CA SER A 240 15.40 1.07 9.63
C SER A 240 15.54 1.63 8.22
N LEU A 241 14.41 1.88 7.51
CA LEU A 241 14.44 2.51 6.18
C LEU A 241 15.12 3.89 6.21
N VAL A 242 14.87 4.68 7.25
CA VAL A 242 15.48 6.01 7.39
C VAL A 242 16.93 5.92 7.88
N ALA A 243 17.23 5.00 8.79
CA ALA A 243 18.57 4.86 9.36
C ALA A 243 19.59 4.28 8.37
N ASP A 244 19.19 3.25 7.61
CA ASP A 244 20.03 2.58 6.62
C ASP A 244 19.21 2.18 5.37
N PRO A 245 18.88 3.16 4.50
CA PRO A 245 18.12 2.88 3.28
C PRO A 245 18.85 1.94 2.33
N GLN A 246 20.18 1.98 2.28
CA GLN A 246 20.95 1.12 1.38
C GLN A 246 20.73 -0.35 1.73
N SER A 247 20.84 -0.71 3.00
CA SER A 247 20.63 -2.08 3.46
C SER A 247 19.19 -2.53 3.19
N VAL A 248 18.19 -1.73 3.63
CA VAL A 248 16.77 -2.06 3.46
C VAL A 248 16.39 -2.24 1.98
N LEU A 249 16.81 -1.34 1.10
CA LEU A 249 16.48 -1.44 -0.32
C LEU A 249 17.19 -2.62 -0.99
N THR A 250 18.41 -2.94 -0.56
CA THR A 250 19.15 -4.13 -1.03
C THR A 250 18.40 -5.41 -0.68
N ASP A 251 17.91 -5.53 0.55
CA ASP A 251 17.16 -6.70 1.00
C ASP A 251 15.82 -6.84 0.26
N ILE A 252 15.12 -5.74 0.01
CA ILE A 252 13.89 -5.77 -0.81
C ILE A 252 14.20 -6.15 -2.25
N CYS A 253 15.31 -5.72 -2.84
CA CYS A 253 15.72 -6.16 -4.19
C CYS A 253 15.95 -7.68 -4.21
N ARG A 254 16.68 -8.23 -3.23
CA ARG A 254 16.90 -9.69 -3.12
C ARG A 254 15.58 -10.43 -2.95
N PHE A 255 14.72 -9.94 -2.05
CA PHE A 255 13.37 -10.47 -1.88
C PHE A 255 12.60 -10.44 -3.20
N ALA A 256 12.68 -9.35 -3.96
CA ALA A 256 12.07 -9.19 -5.28
C ALA A 256 12.75 -9.97 -6.42
N LYS A 257 13.79 -10.76 -6.14
CA LYS A 257 14.61 -11.48 -7.13
C LYS A 257 15.24 -10.54 -8.18
N LEU A 258 15.56 -9.31 -7.79
CA LEU A 258 16.25 -8.31 -8.60
C LEU A 258 17.70 -8.16 -8.15
N ASP A 259 18.59 -7.81 -9.10
CA ASP A 259 20.00 -7.55 -8.81
C ASP A 259 20.16 -6.20 -8.08
N PRO A 260 20.63 -6.19 -6.81
CA PRO A 260 20.87 -4.95 -6.09
C PRO A 260 22.09 -4.17 -6.61
N GLY A 261 22.92 -4.73 -7.49
CA GLY A 261 24.10 -4.05 -8.06
C GLY A 261 23.76 -2.78 -8.84
N GLN A 262 22.50 -2.60 -9.24
CA GLN A 262 21.99 -1.40 -9.93
C GLN A 262 21.35 -0.37 -8.98
N LEU A 263 21.34 -0.65 -7.67
CA LEU A 263 20.87 0.26 -6.64
C LEU A 263 21.80 1.48 -6.55
N GLN A 264 21.28 2.66 -6.85
CA GLN A 264 21.96 3.94 -6.58
C GLN A 264 21.25 4.66 -5.45
N VAL A 265 21.57 4.34 -4.20
CA VAL A 265 21.15 5.20 -3.09
C VAL A 265 22.05 6.42 -3.09
N ARG A 266 21.43 7.59 -3.26
CA ARG A 266 22.15 8.85 -3.13
C ARG A 266 22.66 8.98 -1.70
N SER A 267 23.96 9.23 -1.53
CA SER A 267 24.53 9.58 -0.24
C SER A 267 23.82 10.81 0.34
N GLY A 268 23.26 10.70 1.54
CA GLY A 268 22.54 11.78 2.23
C GLY A 268 21.17 11.38 2.75
N ALA A 269 20.44 12.34 3.32
CA ALA A 269 19.09 12.10 3.80
C ALA A 269 18.13 11.78 2.64
N LEU A 270 17.25 10.80 2.83
CA LEU A 270 16.22 10.48 1.86
C LEU A 270 15.36 11.72 1.53
N PRO A 271 14.99 11.93 0.25
CA PRO A 271 14.10 13.02 -0.11
C PRO A 271 12.74 12.88 0.58
N LEU A 272 12.09 14.00 0.84
CA LEU A 272 10.73 13.99 1.39
C LEU A 272 9.76 13.39 0.37
N SER A 273 8.88 12.49 0.82
CA SER A 273 7.85 11.94 -0.07
C SER A 273 6.86 13.00 -0.54
N ARG A 274 6.22 12.80 -1.69
CA ARG A 274 5.19 13.73 -2.22
C ARG A 274 3.99 13.94 -1.30
N THR A 275 3.81 13.04 -0.33
CA THR A 275 2.70 13.09 0.65
C THR A 275 3.11 13.60 2.02
N THR A 276 4.32 14.15 2.14
CA THR A 276 4.79 14.82 3.35
C THR A 276 3.97 16.10 3.54
N ILE A 277 3.40 16.26 4.74
CA ILE A 277 2.63 17.46 5.10
C ILE A 277 3.58 18.48 5.72
N THR A 278 4.29 18.05 6.76
CA THR A 278 5.40 18.77 7.37
C THR A 278 6.60 17.82 7.50
N PRO A 279 7.84 18.33 7.43
CA PRO A 279 9.04 17.51 7.54
C PRO A 279 9.02 16.62 8.80
N PRO A 280 9.53 15.38 8.73
CA PRO A 280 9.62 14.51 9.90
C PRO A 280 10.61 15.09 10.91
N SER A 281 10.23 15.12 12.19
CA SER A 281 11.14 15.39 13.31
C SER A 281 10.78 14.48 14.48
N ALA A 282 11.78 14.14 15.31
CA ALA A 282 11.61 13.23 16.45
C ALA A 282 10.56 13.74 17.45
N ASP A 283 10.52 15.05 17.67
CA ASP A 283 9.60 15.69 18.64
C ASP A 283 8.25 16.10 18.03
N LYS A 284 8.03 15.88 16.73
CA LYS A 284 6.79 16.30 16.05
C LYS A 284 5.54 15.76 16.74
N TRP A 285 5.58 14.51 17.20
CA TRP A 285 4.45 13.88 17.85
C TRP A 285 4.07 14.55 19.18
N ARG A 286 5.00 15.28 19.82
CA ARG A 286 4.76 15.96 21.11
C ARG A 286 3.66 17.01 21.06
N LYS A 287 3.36 17.55 19.86
CA LYS A 287 2.20 18.42 19.64
C LYS A 287 0.88 17.78 20.09
N TYR A 288 0.79 16.44 20.04
CA TYR A 288 -0.37 15.64 20.43
C TYR A 288 -0.04 14.68 21.58
N GLU A 289 0.97 15.01 22.40
CA GLU A 289 1.49 14.14 23.46
C GLU A 289 0.39 13.69 24.41
N THR A 290 -0.41 14.64 24.90
CA THR A 290 -1.46 14.35 25.90
C THR A 290 -2.48 13.35 25.37
N GLU A 291 -2.94 13.52 24.13
CA GLU A 291 -3.93 12.66 23.51
C GLU A 291 -3.36 11.28 23.15
N ILE A 292 -2.13 11.24 22.63
CA ILE A 292 -1.47 9.99 22.24
C ILE A 292 -1.09 9.16 23.47
N GLU A 293 -0.57 9.78 24.53
CA GLU A 293 -0.18 9.06 25.75
C GLU A 293 -1.39 8.41 26.45
N ARG A 294 -2.57 9.04 26.41
CA ARG A 294 -3.82 8.42 26.91
C ARG A 294 -4.19 7.14 26.17
N LEU A 295 -3.86 7.05 24.88
CA LEU A 295 -4.14 5.89 24.03
C LEU A 295 -2.97 4.90 23.99
N TYR A 296 -1.82 5.27 24.56
CA TYR A 296 -0.58 4.52 24.42
C TYR A 296 -0.63 3.08 24.93
N PRO A 297 -1.34 2.73 26.04
CA PRO A 297 -1.44 1.33 26.46
C PRO A 297 -1.93 0.39 25.34
N SER A 298 -3.02 0.75 24.65
CA SER A 298 -3.58 -0.02 23.53
C SER A 298 -2.68 0.01 22.29
N LEU A 299 -2.04 1.14 22.00
CA LEU A 299 -1.07 1.25 20.93
C LEU A 299 0.16 0.35 21.19
N ALA A 300 0.62 0.27 22.44
CA ALA A 300 1.75 -0.56 22.83
C ALA A 300 1.42 -2.06 22.75
N ASP A 301 0.18 -2.47 23.05
CA ASP A 301 -0.27 -3.85 22.80
C ASP A 301 -0.20 -4.20 21.31
N SER A 302 -0.67 -3.29 20.45
CA SER A 302 -0.58 -3.46 19.00
C SER A 302 0.88 -3.50 18.53
N THR A 303 1.77 -2.65 19.07
CA THR A 303 3.20 -2.69 18.77
C THR A 303 3.83 -4.02 19.15
N ARG A 304 3.55 -4.54 20.35
CA ARG A 304 4.06 -5.85 20.78
C ARG A 304 3.58 -6.98 19.87
N LEU A 305 2.34 -6.92 19.39
CA LEU A 305 1.82 -7.89 18.43
C LEU A 305 2.59 -7.81 17.11
N ILE A 306 2.85 -6.61 16.58
CA ILE A 306 3.64 -6.40 15.36
C ILE A 306 5.06 -6.95 15.55
N GLU A 307 5.73 -6.58 16.64
CA GLU A 307 7.10 -7.02 16.92
C GLU A 307 7.19 -8.54 17.06
N ARG A 308 6.28 -9.17 17.81
CA ARG A 308 6.23 -10.63 17.93
C ARG A 308 6.01 -11.31 16.59
N PHE A 309 5.07 -10.80 15.79
CA PHE A 309 4.78 -11.35 14.47
C PHE A 309 5.99 -11.24 13.55
N CYS A 310 6.64 -10.06 13.48
CA CYS A 310 7.79 -9.84 12.60
C CYS A 310 9.05 -10.60 13.06
N SER A 311 9.31 -10.68 14.37
CA SER A 311 10.50 -11.36 14.93
C SER A 311 10.45 -12.88 14.84
N ALA A 312 9.27 -13.49 14.97
CA ALA A 312 9.11 -14.94 14.82
C ALA A 312 9.61 -15.45 13.45
N ASN A 313 9.60 -14.61 12.42
CA ASN A 313 10.08 -14.99 11.08
C ASN A 313 11.60 -14.86 10.91
N ILE A 314 12.32 -14.23 11.84
CA ILE A 314 13.79 -14.13 11.78
C ILE A 314 14.43 -15.39 12.37
N GLU A 315 13.79 -16.04 13.34
CA GLU A 315 14.32 -17.23 14.02
C GLU A 315 14.16 -18.53 13.20
N GLU A 316 13.19 -18.63 12.29
CA GLU A 316 13.03 -19.80 11.41
C GLU A 316 13.98 -19.80 10.19
N ASP A 317 14.65 -18.69 9.88
CA ASP A 317 15.54 -18.53 8.71
C ASP A 317 17.05 -18.69 9.06
N GLN A 318 17.37 -19.12 10.30
CA GLN A 318 18.73 -19.54 10.67
C GLN A 318 18.87 -21.06 10.52
N PRO A 319 19.68 -21.56 9.57
CA PRO A 319 20.00 -22.98 9.53
C PRO A 319 20.86 -23.32 10.76
N GLY A 320 20.36 -24.25 11.58
CA GLY A 320 21.16 -24.93 12.61
C GLY A 320 22.26 -25.80 12.01
#